data_AF-A0A7X7ETI5-F1
#
_entry.id   AF-A0A7X7ETI5-F1
#
_cell.length_a   1.000
_cell.length_b   1.000
_cell.length_c   1.000
_cell.angle_alpha   90.00
_cell.angle_beta   90.00
_cell.angle_gamma   90.00
#
_symmetry.space_group_name_H-M   'P 1'
#
loop_
_entity.id
_entity.type
_entity.pdbx_description
1 polymer ?
#
loop_
_entity_poly.entity_id
_entity_poly.type
_entity_poly.pdbx_seq_one_letter_code
_entity_poly.pdbx_strand_id
1 'polypeptide(L)'
;SSKLEKTDDDNWQLTGDLTIKDVTKPVKLDVEFGGVGKDPWGNTKAGFSLSGKINRKDWGLNWNAALEAGGVLVSDDVRILCEVQYAIEA
;
A
#
# COMPACT_ATOMS: atom_id res chain seq x y z
N SER A 1 -7.04 10.54 -8.86
CA SER A 1 -6.93 11.60 -7.84
C SER A 1 -6.45 11.01 -6.53
N SER A 2 -5.54 11.67 -5.82
CA SER A 2 -5.10 11.26 -4.48
C SER A 2 -5.79 12.09 -3.40
N LYS A 3 -6.27 11.45 -2.33
CA LYS A 3 -6.84 12.09 -1.14
C LYS A 3 -6.18 11.48 0.09
N LEU A 4 -5.76 12.32 1.03
CA LEU A 4 -5.20 11.90 2.30
C LEU A 4 -6.07 12.42 3.43
N GLU A 5 -6.44 11.55 4.37
CA GLU A 5 -7.35 11.87 5.48
C GLU A 5 -6.69 11.47 6.80
N LYS A 6 -6.56 12.40 7.74
CA LYS A 6 -5.99 12.12 9.06
C LYS A 6 -6.97 11.23 9.83
N THR A 7 -6.50 10.09 10.35
CA THR A 7 -7.32 9.20 11.19
C THR A 7 -6.99 9.37 12.67
N ASP A 8 -5.72 9.56 13.00
CA ASP A 8 -5.23 10.00 14.33
C ASP A 8 -3.90 10.74 14.19
N ASP A 9 -3.17 10.96 15.27
CA ASP A 9 -1.96 11.79 15.25
C ASP A 9 -0.86 11.31 14.31
N ASP A 10 -0.65 10.00 14.24
CA ASP A 10 0.39 9.38 13.40
C ASP A 10 -0.19 8.56 12.24
N ASN A 11 -1.50 8.28 12.24
CA ASN A 11 -2.16 7.49 11.21
C ASN A 11 -3.01 8.31 10.26
N TRP A 12 -2.99 7.89 8.99
CA TRP A 12 -3.71 8.50 7.89
C TRP A 12 -4.30 7.45 6.97
N GLN A 13 -5.40 7.79 6.28
CA GLN A 13 -5.95 6.99 5.19
C GLN A 13 -5.63 7.67 3.86
N LEU A 14 -4.87 6.99 3.02
CA LEU A 14 -4.54 7.39 1.66
C LEU A 14 -5.49 6.71 0.67
N THR A 15 -6.29 7.49 -0.04
CA THR A 15 -6.98 7.04 -1.24
C THR A 15 -6.18 7.46 -2.47
N GLY A 16 -5.86 6.50 -3.34
CA GLY A 16 -5.12 6.76 -4.57
C GLY A 16 -5.51 5.78 -5.68
N ASP A 17 -5.04 6.05 -6.89
CA ASP A 17 -5.31 5.17 -8.04
C ASP A 17 -4.18 4.16 -8.21
N LEU A 18 -4.52 2.87 -8.18
CA LEU A 18 -3.59 1.78 -8.47
C LEU A 18 -3.86 1.25 -9.88
N THR A 19 -2.84 1.32 -10.71
CA THR A 19 -2.85 0.74 -12.05
C THR A 19 -2.06 -0.56 -12.05
N ILE A 20 -2.69 -1.66 -12.46
CA ILE A 20 -2.04 -2.94 -12.73
C ILE A 20 -2.32 -3.29 -14.18
N LYS A 21 -1.26 -3.37 -14.99
CA LYS A 21 -1.35 -3.44 -16.46
C LYS A 21 -2.14 -2.25 -17.04
N ASP A 22 -3.32 -2.50 -17.56
CA ASP A 22 -4.21 -1.57 -18.27
C ASP A 22 -5.46 -1.20 -17.45
N VAL A 23 -5.62 -1.76 -16.24
CA VAL A 23 -6.77 -1.49 -15.37
C VAL A 23 -6.35 -0.56 -14.23
N THR A 24 -7.05 0.55 -14.08
CA THR A 24 -6.88 1.51 -12.97
C THR A 24 -8.09 1.46 -12.05
N LYS A 25 -7.86 1.31 -10.73
CA LYS A 25 -8.91 1.34 -9.71
C LYS A 25 -8.46 2.17 -8.51
N PRO A 26 -9.39 2.86 -7.82
CA PRO A 26 -9.08 3.50 -6.55
C PRO A 26 -8.82 2.44 -5.48
N VAL A 27 -7.77 2.65 -4.69
CA VAL A 27 -7.42 1.84 -3.52
C VAL A 27 -7.31 2.73 -2.29
N LYS A 28 -7.54 2.12 -1.13
CA LYS A 28 -7.31 2.74 0.17
C LYS A 28 -6.15 2.04 0.86
N LEU A 29 -5.19 2.82 1.32
CA LEU A 29 -4.05 2.37 2.08
C LEU A 29 -4.05 3.09 3.42
N ASP A 30 -3.77 2.35 4.48
CA ASP A 30 -3.48 2.90 5.80
C ASP A 30 -2.01 3.33 5.80
N VAL A 31 -1.73 4.51 6.33
CA VAL A 31 -0.41 5.13 6.37
C VAL A 31 -0.08 5.47 7.82
N GLU A 32 1.01 4.92 8.33
CA GLU A 32 1.57 5.24 9.65
C GLU A 32 2.82 6.11 9.47
N PHE A 33 2.90 7.19 10.21
CA PHE A 33 4.07 8.05 10.27
C PHE A 33 5.08 7.51 11.28
N GLY A 34 6.23 7.06 10.79
CA GLY A 34 7.31 6.50 11.61
C GLY A 34 8.24 7.55 12.23
N GLY A 35 7.94 8.84 12.08
CA GLY A 35 8.72 9.94 12.63
C GLY A 35 9.81 10.48 11.71
N VAL A 36 10.60 11.42 12.27
CA VAL A 36 11.74 12.06 11.60
C VAL A 36 13.03 11.74 12.35
N GLY A 37 14.07 11.36 11.62
CA GLY A 37 15.40 11.09 12.18
C GLY A 37 16.52 11.62 11.29
N LYS A 38 17.73 11.70 11.85
CA LYS A 38 18.95 11.97 11.06
C LYS A 38 19.60 10.66 10.66
N ASP A 39 20.00 10.57 9.40
CA ASP A 39 20.84 9.46 8.93
C ASP A 39 22.32 9.67 9.30
N PRO A 40 23.18 8.64 9.17
CA PRO A 40 24.61 8.74 9.46
C PRO A 40 25.38 9.76 8.60
N TRP A 41 24.79 10.24 7.51
CA TRP A 41 25.39 11.23 6.61
C TRP A 41 24.90 12.66 6.91
N GLY A 42 24.10 12.83 7.97
CA GLY A 42 23.61 14.13 8.42
C GLY A 42 22.31 14.59 7.76
N ASN A 43 21.71 13.81 6.86
CA ASN A 43 20.45 14.18 6.22
C ASN A 43 19.27 13.92 7.17
N THR A 44 18.32 14.83 7.20
CA THR A 44 17.04 14.64 7.88
C THR A 44 16.13 13.77 7.00
N LYS A 45 15.51 12.75 7.58
CA LYS A 45 14.68 11.78 6.87
C LYS A 45 13.35 11.58 7.59
N ALA A 46 12.25 11.48 6.85
CA ALA A 46 10.95 11.05 7.36
C ALA A 46 10.64 9.62 6.92
N GLY A 47 10.09 8.80 7.82
CA GLY A 47 9.68 7.42 7.54
C GLY A 47 8.16 7.27 7.53
N PHE A 48 7.67 6.40 6.65
CA PHE A 48 6.25 6.07 6.53
C PHE A 48 6.08 4.58 6.23
N SER A 49 5.11 3.96 6.89
CA SER A 49 4.69 2.59 6.62
C SER A 49 3.30 2.63 6.00
N LEU A 50 3.11 1.96 4.87
CA LEU A 50 1.83 1.87 4.18
C LEU A 50 1.37 0.42 4.14
N SER A 51 0.10 0.19 4.46
CA SER A 51 -0.51 -1.12 4.38
C SER A 51 -1.88 -1.07 3.72
N GLY A 52 -2.27 -2.17 3.09
CA GLY A 52 -3.58 -2.28 2.48
C GLY A 52 -3.86 -3.64 1.89
N LYS A 53 -5.08 -3.81 1.40
CA LYS A 53 -5.54 -5.07 0.84
C LYS A 53 -6.37 -4.80 -0.41
N ILE A 54 -6.07 -5.52 -1.48
CA ILE A 54 -6.79 -5.44 -2.75
C ILE A 54 -7.26 -6.83 -3.18
N ASN A 55 -8.28 -6.89 -4.03
CA ASN A 55 -8.70 -8.13 -4.69
C ASN A 55 -8.14 -8.16 -6.12
N ARG A 56 -7.29 -9.14 -6.43
CA ARG A 56 -6.63 -9.23 -7.75
C ARG A 56 -7.62 -9.35 -8.92
N LYS A 57 -8.83 -9.85 -8.68
CA LYS A 57 -9.87 -9.99 -9.71
C LYS A 57 -10.38 -8.64 -10.20
N ASP A 58 -10.30 -7.59 -9.38
CA ASP A 58 -10.71 -6.23 -9.77
C ASP A 58 -9.83 -5.64 -10.89
N TRP A 59 -8.62 -6.20 -11.07
CA TRP A 59 -7.67 -5.89 -12.16
C TRP A 59 -7.62 -6.99 -13.23
N GLY A 60 -8.64 -7.85 -13.30
CA GLY A 60 -8.75 -8.90 -14.33
C GLY A 60 -7.81 -10.10 -14.14
N LEU A 61 -7.08 -10.17 -13.03
CA LEU A 61 -6.23 -11.31 -12.69
C LEU A 61 -7.11 -12.43 -12.13
N ASN A 62 -7.79 -13.16 -13.02
CA ASN A 62 -8.80 -14.16 -12.66
C ASN A 62 -8.29 -15.61 -12.63
N TRP A 63 -7.06 -15.87 -13.11
CA TRP A 63 -6.53 -17.22 -13.17
C TRP A 63 -6.53 -17.87 -11.78
N ASN A 64 -6.97 -19.12 -11.71
CA ASN A 64 -6.88 -19.91 -10.50
C ASN A 64 -6.95 -21.39 -10.86
N ALA A 65 -6.52 -22.25 -9.95
CA ALA A 65 -6.69 -23.69 -10.06
C ALA A 65 -7.52 -24.19 -8.87
N ALA A 66 -8.47 -25.09 -9.12
CA ALA A 66 -9.21 -25.73 -8.05
C ALA A 66 -8.32 -26.78 -7.36
N LEU A 67 -8.40 -26.86 -6.03
CA LEU A 67 -7.69 -27.87 -5.25
C LEU A 67 -8.58 -29.10 -5.05
N GLU A 68 -7.99 -30.29 -4.99
CA GLU A 68 -8.73 -31.55 -4.78
C GLU A 68 -9.52 -31.57 -3.46
N ALA A 69 -8.99 -30.91 -2.42
CA ALA A 69 -9.64 -30.76 -1.12
C ALA A 69 -10.70 -29.64 -1.06
N GLY A 70 -11.03 -29.03 -2.20
CA GLY A 70 -11.90 -27.85 -2.29
C GLY A 70 -11.13 -26.53 -2.13
N GLY A 71 -11.75 -25.45 -2.57
CA GLY A 71 -11.13 -24.12 -2.61
C GLY A 71 -10.26 -23.89 -3.84
N VAL A 72 -9.39 -22.89 -3.77
CA VAL A 72 -8.59 -22.41 -4.88
C VAL A 72 -7.11 -22.24 -4.51
N LEU A 73 -6.22 -22.47 -5.48
CA LEU A 73 -4.76 -22.44 -5.28
C LEU A 73 -4.23 -21.06 -4.90
N VAL A 74 -4.78 -20.00 -5.49
CA VAL A 74 -4.30 -18.62 -5.32
C VAL A 74 -5.38 -17.77 -4.67
N SER A 75 -5.05 -17.17 -3.52
CA SER A 75 -5.91 -16.20 -2.83
C SER A 75 -6.32 -15.06 -3.77
N ASP A 76 -7.57 -14.61 -3.68
CA ASP A 76 -8.04 -13.41 -4.36
C ASP A 76 -7.48 -12.14 -3.71
N ASP A 77 -7.25 -12.22 -2.40
CA ASP A 77 -6.72 -11.13 -1.59
C ASP A 77 -5.20 -11.01 -1.72
N VAL A 78 -4.76 -9.80 -2.02
CA VAL A 78 -3.34 -9.40 -2.06
C VAL A 78 -3.12 -8.32 -1.02
N ARG A 79 -2.16 -8.55 -0.12
CA ARG A 79 -1.73 -7.55 0.87
C ARG A 79 -0.62 -6.70 0.27
N ILE A 80 -0.74 -5.39 0.44
CA ILE A 80 0.26 -4.40 0.08
C ILE A 80 0.93 -3.98 1.39
N LEU A 81 2.25 -4.01 1.41
CA LEU A 81 3.09 -3.52 2.50
C LEU A 81 4.22 -2.72 1.86
N CYS A 82 4.38 -1.47 2.27
CA CYS A 82 5.43 -0.59 1.76
C CYS A 82 6.06 0.19 2.91
N GLU A 83 7.38 0.16 2.98
CA GLU A 83 8.16 1.01 3.88
C GLU A 83 8.86 2.06 3.02
N VAL A 84 8.65 3.33 3.35
CA VAL A 84 9.16 4.45 2.53
C VAL A 84 9.88 5.45 3.41
N GLN A 85 11.03 5.93 2.93
CA GLN A 85 11.82 6.97 3.58
C GLN A 85 12.11 8.09 2.59
N TYR A 86 11.89 9.34 3.01
CA TYR A 86 12.16 10.52 2.20
C TYR A 86 13.23 11.39 2.86
N ALA A 87 14.17 11.91 2.05
CA ALA A 87 15.07 12.96 2.45
C ALA A 87 14.30 14.28 2.53
N ILE A 88 14.39 14.96 3.68
CA ILE A 88 13.91 16.33 3.83
C ILE A 88 15.12 17.21 3.51
N GLU A 89 15.19 17.69 2.27
CA GLU A 89 16.11 18.78 1.93
C GLU A 89 15.60 20.08 2.55
N ALA A 90 16.52 20.85 3.11
CA ALA A 90 16.26 22.14 3.74
C ALA A 90 16.32 23.28 2.71
#